data_AF-A0A8H4LI53-F1
#
_entry.id   AF-A0A8H4LI53-F1
#
_cell.length_a   1.000
_cell.length_b   1.000
_cell.length_c   1.000
_cell.angle_alpha   90.00
_cell.angle_beta   90.00
_cell.angle_gamma   90.00
#
_symmetry.space_group_name_H-M   'P 1'
#
loop_
_entity.id
_entity.type
_entity.pdbx_description
1 polymer ?
#
loop_
_entity_poly.entity_id
_entity_poly.type
_entity_poly.pdbx_seq_one_letter_code
_entity_poly.pdbx_strand_id
1 'polypeptide(L)'
;MASFPPQLSKVMSTPEHVSMLRVTYVCRDILARGFTTVRDCDGAPYALKQATEEWLVPGPRLTINGHAQSQTGDHGDFRSCHDHAHRASGFVSGLEEGADLIKIMSGGGVVSPTDRLEGKQFIPEEIHAVVLAASNHGTPDSIRLAIENGVKGI
;
A
#
# COMPACT_ATOMS: atom_id res chain seq x y z
N MET A 1 32.35 -4.80 -3.72
CA MET A 1 31.91 -6.20 -3.72
C MET A 1 30.48 -6.23 -4.24
N ALA A 2 30.28 -6.54 -5.52
CA ALA A 2 28.97 -6.48 -6.15
C ALA A 2 28.17 -7.73 -5.77
N SER A 3 27.24 -7.62 -4.82
CA SER A 3 26.24 -8.67 -4.62
C SER A 3 25.27 -8.62 -5.79
N PHE A 4 25.03 -9.77 -6.42
CA PHE A 4 23.90 -9.95 -7.34
C PHE A 4 22.63 -9.34 -6.72
N PRO A 5 21.75 -8.69 -7.52
CA PRO A 5 20.49 -8.20 -6.99
C PRO A 5 19.76 -9.37 -6.32
N PRO A 6 19.10 -9.15 -5.17
CA PRO A 6 18.41 -10.22 -4.47
C PRO A 6 17.40 -10.87 -5.42
N GLN A 7 17.36 -12.20 -5.43
CA GLN A 7 16.38 -12.94 -6.22
C GLN A 7 14.97 -12.53 -5.78
N LEU A 8 14.11 -12.15 -6.73
CA LEU A 8 12.76 -11.62 -6.45
C LEU A 8 11.94 -12.57 -5.58
N SER A 9 11.96 -13.87 -5.88
CA SER A 9 11.28 -14.90 -5.08
C SER A 9 11.71 -14.92 -3.62
N LYS A 10 12.98 -14.63 -3.34
CA LYS A 10 13.53 -14.55 -1.97
C LYS A 10 13.09 -13.28 -1.26
N VAL A 11 12.94 -12.16 -1.98
CA VAL A 11 12.40 -10.91 -1.42
C VAL A 11 10.94 -11.10 -1.03
N MET A 12 10.13 -11.65 -1.94
CA MET A 12 8.69 -11.85 -1.72
C MET A 12 8.35 -12.84 -0.59
N SER A 13 9.24 -13.78 -0.30
CA SER A 13 9.08 -14.76 0.79
C SER A 13 9.78 -14.36 2.08
N THR A 14 10.40 -13.16 2.14
CA THR A 14 11.08 -12.70 3.36
C THR A 14 10.05 -12.36 4.44
N PRO A 15 10.19 -12.88 5.67
CA PRO A 15 9.31 -12.50 6.78
C PRO A 15 9.31 -10.99 7.02
N GLU A 16 8.15 -10.43 7.33
CA GLU A 16 7.94 -8.99 7.48
C GLU A 16 8.96 -8.32 8.42
N HIS A 17 9.16 -8.86 9.62
CA HIS A 17 10.12 -8.34 10.60
C HIS A 17 11.58 -8.34 10.08
N VAL A 18 11.95 -9.32 9.25
CA VAL A 18 13.28 -9.34 8.61
C VAL A 18 13.35 -8.27 7.53
N SER A 19 12.29 -8.10 6.73
CA SER A 19 12.21 -7.03 5.73
C SER A 19 12.34 -5.65 6.40
N MET A 20 11.65 -5.46 7.52
CA MET A 20 11.69 -4.24 8.32
C MET A 20 13.06 -3.87 8.86
N LEU A 21 13.85 -4.84 9.32
CA LEU A 21 15.22 -4.55 9.73
C LEU A 21 16.11 -4.22 8.52
N ARG A 22 15.89 -4.86 7.36
CA ARG A 22 16.66 -4.62 6.14
C ARG A 22 16.36 -3.27 5.49
N VAL A 23 15.12 -2.79 5.55
CA VAL A 23 14.72 -1.56 4.86
C VAL A 23 15.45 -0.34 5.42
N THR A 24 15.87 -0.37 6.69
CA THR A 24 16.71 0.70 7.29
C THR A 24 18.02 0.93 6.53
N TYR A 25 18.66 -0.15 6.06
CA TYR A 25 19.85 -0.07 5.21
C TYR A 25 19.51 0.58 3.86
N VAL A 26 18.38 0.20 3.26
CA VAL A 26 17.91 0.74 1.98
C VAL A 26 17.62 2.24 2.10
N CYS A 27 16.92 2.68 3.15
CA CYS A 27 16.67 4.09 3.45
C CYS A 27 17.95 4.91 3.53
N ARG A 28 18.96 4.41 4.24
CA ARG A 28 20.27 5.07 4.34
C ARG A 28 20.96 5.17 2.98
N ASP A 29 20.96 4.10 2.19
CA ASP A 29 21.58 4.08 0.88
C ASP A 29 20.86 5.00 -0.12
N ILE A 30 19.53 5.12 -0.03
CA ILE A 30 18.73 6.09 -0.80
C ILE A 30 19.16 7.52 -0.45
N LEU A 31 19.26 7.84 0.84
CA LEU A 31 19.71 9.15 1.30
C LEU A 31 21.15 9.46 0.87
N ALA A 32 22.05 8.48 0.97
CA ALA A 32 23.45 8.61 0.54
C ALA A 32 23.60 8.87 -0.97
N ARG A 33 22.59 8.47 -1.77
CA ARG A 33 22.51 8.78 -3.21
C ARG A 33 21.92 10.16 -3.50
N GLY A 34 21.54 10.92 -2.45
CA GLY A 34 21.03 12.29 -2.55
C GLY A 34 19.51 12.41 -2.63
N PHE A 35 18.76 11.30 -2.56
CA PHE A 35 17.30 11.36 -2.53
C PHE A 35 16.84 11.69 -1.10
N THR A 36 16.19 12.85 -0.94
CA THR A 36 15.77 13.33 0.38
C THR A 36 14.30 13.10 0.69
N THR A 37 13.51 12.69 -0.31
CA THR A 37 12.09 12.36 -0.18
C THR A 37 11.79 11.17 -1.08
N VAL A 38 11.06 10.18 -0.58
CA VAL A 38 10.59 9.01 -1.34
C VAL A 38 9.11 8.79 -1.09
N ARG A 39 8.37 8.52 -2.16
CA ARG A 39 7.01 8.03 -2.10
C ARG A 39 7.02 6.51 -2.17
N ASP A 40 6.64 5.88 -1.07
CA ASP A 40 6.41 4.44 -1.05
C ASP A 40 5.15 4.10 -1.86
N CYS A 41 5.22 2.97 -2.56
CA CYS A 41 4.18 2.55 -3.49
C CYS A 41 3.46 1.28 -3.05
N ASP A 42 3.82 0.70 -1.90
CA ASP A 42 3.17 -0.38 -1.15
C ASP A 42 4.23 -1.04 -0.24
N GLY A 43 3.94 -1.13 1.06
CA GLY A 43 4.69 -1.98 1.99
C GLY A 43 5.62 -1.28 3.00
N ALA A 44 5.85 0.04 2.93
CA ALA A 44 6.49 0.75 4.02
C ALA A 44 5.48 1.04 5.15
N PRO A 45 5.65 0.47 6.36
CA PRO A 45 4.70 0.73 7.44
C PRO A 45 4.94 2.11 8.06
N TYR A 46 3.91 2.61 8.75
CA TYR A 46 3.98 3.88 9.45
C TYR A 46 5.14 3.97 10.45
N ALA A 47 5.48 2.87 11.13
CA ALA A 47 6.62 2.81 12.05
C ALA A 47 7.96 3.20 11.39
N LEU A 48 8.18 2.87 10.12
CA LEU A 48 9.41 3.26 9.40
C LEU A 48 9.45 4.77 9.14
N LYS A 49 8.31 5.34 8.76
CA LYS A 49 8.16 6.79 8.56
C LYS A 49 8.42 7.54 9.87
N GLN A 50 7.76 7.13 10.95
CA GLN A 50 7.97 7.71 12.28
C GLN A 50 9.44 7.64 12.71
N ALA A 51 10.07 6.46 12.60
CA ALA A 51 11.48 6.30 12.97
C ALA A 51 12.42 7.18 12.14
N THR A 52 12.07 7.47 10.88
CA THR A 52 12.85 8.38 10.03
C THR A 52 12.63 9.84 10.42
N GLU A 53 11.40 10.24 10.75
CA GLU A 53 11.04 11.58 11.23
C GLU A 53 11.64 11.90 12.61
N GLU A 54 11.76 10.89 13.47
CA GLU A 54 12.43 10.96 14.77
C GLU A 54 13.96 10.90 14.67
N TRP A 55 14.52 10.81 13.45
CA TRP A 55 15.95 10.69 13.19
C TRP A 55 16.61 9.42 13.76
N LEU A 56 15.83 8.42 14.15
CA LEU A 56 16.32 7.13 14.62
C LEU A 56 16.87 6.30 13.46
N VAL A 57 16.22 6.36 12.30
CA VAL A 57 16.66 5.70 11.06
C VAL A 57 17.11 6.77 10.06
N PRO A 58 18.39 6.80 9.66
CA PRO A 58 18.85 7.69 8.59
C PRO A 58 18.18 7.32 7.26
N GLY A 59 17.41 8.25 6.69
CA GLY A 59 16.67 8.01 5.46
C GLY A 59 16.04 9.27 4.86
N PRO A 60 15.48 9.16 3.63
CA PRO A 60 14.66 10.21 3.06
C PRO A 60 13.36 10.39 3.86
N ARG A 61 12.72 11.55 3.79
CA ARG A 61 11.32 11.69 4.21
C ARG A 61 10.45 10.72 3.40
N LEU A 62 9.58 9.99 4.08
CA LEU A 62 8.71 9.00 3.45
C LEU A 62 7.29 9.55 3.33
N THR A 63 6.73 9.48 2.11
CA THR A 63 5.29 9.54 1.90
C THR A 63 4.77 8.13 1.65
N ILE A 64 3.94 7.62 2.54
CA ILE A 64 3.55 6.21 2.54
C ILE A 64 2.08 6.04 2.20
N ASN A 65 1.73 4.88 1.66
CA ASN A 65 0.35 4.47 1.36
C ASN A 65 -0.13 3.31 2.23
N GLY A 66 0.74 2.76 3.08
CA GLY A 66 0.47 1.52 3.78
C GLY A 66 0.38 0.36 2.78
N HIS A 67 -0.78 -0.30 2.76
CA HIS A 67 -1.10 -1.34 1.80
C HIS A 67 -1.91 -0.85 0.59
N ALA A 68 -1.45 -1.22 -0.60
CA ALA A 68 -2.17 -0.98 -1.85
C ALA A 68 -3.49 -1.76 -1.90
N GLN A 69 -4.54 -1.10 -2.37
CA GLN A 69 -5.84 -1.71 -2.61
C GLN A 69 -5.82 -2.50 -3.92
N SER A 70 -6.23 -3.76 -3.86
CA SER A 70 -6.42 -4.64 -5.01
C SER A 70 -7.70 -5.44 -4.81
N GLN A 71 -8.40 -5.78 -5.89
CA GLN A 71 -9.55 -6.67 -5.81
C GLN A 71 -9.09 -8.14 -5.65
N THR A 72 -10.02 -9.04 -5.36
CA THR A 72 -9.72 -10.48 -5.32
C THR A 72 -9.36 -11.01 -6.71
N GLY A 73 -8.32 -11.85 -6.78
CA GLY A 73 -7.85 -12.53 -7.99
C GLY A 73 -6.82 -11.74 -8.82
N ASP A 74 -6.27 -10.68 -8.25
CA ASP A 74 -5.74 -9.56 -9.00
C ASP A 74 -4.30 -9.18 -8.65
N HIS A 75 -3.79 -8.00 -9.02
CA HIS A 75 -2.35 -7.69 -8.92
C HIS A 75 -1.78 -7.79 -7.49
N GLY A 76 -2.56 -7.42 -6.48
CA GLY A 76 -2.19 -7.54 -5.07
C GLY A 76 -2.54 -8.88 -4.45
N ASP A 77 -3.15 -9.81 -5.20
CA ASP A 77 -3.57 -11.11 -4.71
C ASP A 77 -2.54 -12.20 -5.05
N PHE A 78 -1.71 -12.53 -4.07
CA PHE A 78 -0.68 -13.56 -4.21
C PHE A 78 -1.14 -14.94 -3.74
N ARG A 79 -2.45 -15.14 -3.54
CA ARG A 79 -3.00 -16.43 -3.14
C ARG A 79 -2.82 -17.48 -4.23
N SER A 80 -2.72 -18.74 -3.80
CA SER A 80 -2.78 -19.87 -4.73
C SER A 80 -4.21 -20.11 -5.20
N CYS A 81 -4.38 -20.80 -6.33
CA CYS A 81 -5.71 -21.13 -6.87
C CYS A 81 -6.60 -21.99 -5.94
N HIS A 82 -6.03 -22.58 -4.88
CA HIS A 82 -6.77 -23.37 -3.87
C HIS A 82 -6.76 -22.73 -2.48
N ASP A 83 -6.28 -21.49 -2.38
CA ASP A 83 -6.29 -20.75 -1.12
C ASP A 83 -7.61 -19.98 -0.99
N HIS A 84 -8.51 -20.54 -0.19
CA HIS A 84 -9.82 -19.98 0.12
C HIS A 84 -9.80 -19.03 1.32
N ALA A 85 -8.62 -18.67 1.85
CA ALA A 85 -8.54 -17.71 2.93
C ALA A 85 -9.15 -16.38 2.47
N HIS A 86 -10.17 -15.91 3.19
CA HIS A 86 -10.73 -14.59 3.02
C HIS A 86 -9.72 -13.56 3.55
N ARG A 87 -8.79 -13.14 2.70
CA ARG A 87 -8.12 -11.86 2.91
C ARG A 87 -8.97 -10.82 2.20
N ALA A 88 -9.39 -9.80 2.94
CA ALA A 88 -10.10 -8.67 2.37
C ALA A 88 -9.13 -7.86 1.50
N SER A 89 -8.83 -8.35 0.31
CA SER A 89 -8.44 -7.52 -0.84
C SER A 89 -9.74 -6.91 -1.40
N GLY A 90 -10.45 -6.23 -0.52
CA GLY A 90 -11.78 -5.70 -0.77
C GLY A 90 -11.75 -4.25 -0.33
N PHE A 91 -12.10 -3.38 -1.28
CA PHE A 91 -12.50 -1.97 -1.28
C PHE A 91 -12.31 -1.05 -0.05
N VAL A 92 -12.29 -1.59 1.17
CA VAL A 92 -12.26 -0.88 2.44
C VAL A 92 -11.32 -1.62 3.42
N SER A 93 -10.02 -1.70 3.14
CA SER A 93 -9.10 -1.45 4.25
C SER A 93 -8.99 0.07 4.31
N GLY A 94 -9.52 0.68 5.37
CA GLY A 94 -9.48 2.12 5.55
C GLY A 94 -8.05 2.64 5.39
N LEU A 95 -7.90 3.95 5.13
CA LEU A 95 -6.60 4.60 5.15
C LEU A 95 -5.87 4.15 6.42
N GLU A 96 -4.79 3.38 6.25
CA GLU A 96 -4.02 2.91 7.39
C GLU A 96 -3.54 4.13 8.18
N GLU A 97 -3.54 4.02 9.51
CA GLU A 97 -3.10 5.13 10.35
C GLU A 97 -1.70 5.60 9.92
N GLY A 98 -1.60 6.89 9.58
CA GLY A 98 -0.36 7.53 9.16
C GLY A 98 -0.04 7.44 7.66
N ALA A 99 -0.90 6.83 6.84
CA ALA A 99 -0.78 6.87 5.38
C ALA A 99 -1.07 8.28 4.82
N ASP A 100 -0.24 8.72 3.88
CA ASP A 100 -0.33 10.03 3.21
C ASP A 100 -1.19 9.97 1.95
N LEU A 101 -1.40 8.79 1.39
CA LEU A 101 -2.06 8.60 0.10
C LEU A 101 -2.68 7.20 -0.03
N ILE A 102 -3.58 7.04 -0.99
CA ILE A 102 -4.12 5.74 -1.37
C ILE A 102 -3.51 5.30 -2.71
N LYS A 103 -3.17 4.01 -2.78
CA LYS A 103 -2.73 3.33 -4.00
C LYS A 103 -3.74 2.25 -4.35
N ILE A 104 -4.13 2.21 -5.62
CA ILE A 104 -4.94 1.12 -6.19
C ILE A 104 -4.15 0.39 -7.27
N MET A 105 -4.39 -0.91 -7.42
CA MET A 105 -3.97 -1.68 -8.57
C MET A 105 -5.09 -1.67 -9.62
N SER A 106 -4.91 -0.90 -10.70
CA SER A 106 -5.96 -0.67 -11.71
C SER A 106 -5.82 -1.55 -12.95
N GLY A 107 -4.82 -2.44 -12.97
CA GLY A 107 -4.44 -3.22 -14.14
C GLY A 107 -3.40 -4.28 -13.81
N GLY A 108 -3.25 -5.22 -14.74
CA GLY A 108 -2.40 -6.39 -14.58
C GLY A 108 -0.96 -6.11 -14.18
N GLY A 109 -0.42 -6.91 -13.28
CA GLY A 109 0.98 -6.86 -12.89
C GLY A 109 1.94 -7.69 -13.73
N VAL A 110 3.23 -7.38 -13.56
CA VAL A 110 4.33 -8.18 -14.10
C VAL A 110 4.72 -9.33 -13.15
N VAL A 111 4.56 -9.11 -11.85
CA VAL A 111 5.05 -10.01 -10.78
C VAL A 111 3.95 -10.91 -10.21
N SER A 112 2.70 -10.49 -10.37
CA SER A 112 1.54 -11.21 -9.85
C SER A 112 1.28 -12.51 -10.62
N PRO A 113 0.74 -13.54 -9.94
CA PRO A 113 0.65 -14.87 -10.51
C PRO A 113 -0.57 -15.09 -11.42
N THR A 114 -1.63 -14.28 -11.28
CA THR A 114 -2.98 -14.64 -11.74
C THR A 114 -3.58 -13.70 -12.78
N ASP A 115 -3.21 -12.42 -12.77
CA ASP A 115 -3.79 -11.38 -13.60
C ASP A 115 -3.02 -11.18 -14.92
N ARG A 116 -3.72 -10.66 -15.92
CA ARG A 116 -3.14 -10.39 -17.24
C ARG A 116 -2.76 -8.93 -17.34
N LEU A 117 -1.61 -8.63 -17.94
CA LEU A 117 -1.13 -7.25 -18.15
C LEU A 117 -2.17 -6.33 -18.82
N GLU A 118 -2.97 -6.84 -19.76
CA GLU A 118 -4.00 -6.06 -20.44
C GLU A 118 -5.34 -5.99 -19.67
N GLY A 119 -5.45 -6.74 -18.58
CA GLY A 119 -6.63 -6.80 -17.73
C GLY A 119 -6.89 -5.45 -17.05
N LYS A 120 -8.15 -5.03 -17.05
CA LYS A 120 -8.61 -3.87 -16.28
C LYS A 120 -9.08 -4.35 -14.91
N GLN A 121 -8.67 -3.63 -13.88
CA GLN A 121 -8.99 -3.93 -12.50
C GLN A 121 -9.79 -2.76 -11.91
N PHE A 122 -10.78 -3.09 -11.10
CA PHE A 122 -11.86 -2.22 -10.65
C PHE A 122 -12.79 -1.73 -11.77
N ILE A 123 -14.06 -1.52 -11.42
CA ILE A 123 -15.00 -0.74 -12.23
C ILE A 123 -14.88 0.77 -11.93
N PRO A 124 -15.31 1.66 -12.84
CA PRO A 124 -15.23 3.11 -12.61
C PRO A 124 -15.89 3.57 -11.30
N GLU A 125 -17.00 2.93 -10.92
CA GLU A 125 -17.75 3.22 -9.70
C GLU A 125 -16.94 2.90 -8.45
N GLU A 126 -16.17 1.80 -8.48
CA GLU A 126 -15.24 1.43 -7.42
C GLU A 126 -14.10 2.47 -7.34
N ILE A 127 -13.46 2.80 -8.45
CA ILE A 127 -12.39 3.81 -8.44
C ILE A 127 -12.92 5.15 -7.89
N HIS A 128 -14.13 5.54 -8.30
CA HIS A 128 -14.77 6.76 -7.79
C HIS A 128 -15.01 6.70 -6.29
N ALA A 129 -15.50 5.59 -5.77
CA ALA A 129 -15.75 5.45 -4.35
C ALA A 129 -14.44 5.42 -3.52
N VAL A 130 -13.32 4.90 -4.06
CA VAL A 130 -11.99 5.02 -3.40
C VAL A 130 -11.55 6.49 -3.33
N VAL A 131 -11.67 7.21 -4.45
CA VAL A 131 -11.31 8.64 -4.51
C VAL A 131 -12.18 9.46 -3.55
N LEU A 132 -13.48 9.15 -3.47
CA LEU A 132 -14.41 9.80 -2.57
C LEU A 132 -14.06 9.51 -1.10
N ALA A 133 -13.79 8.25 -0.76
CA ALA A 133 -13.36 7.87 0.58
C ALA A 133 -12.07 8.56 1.00
N ALA A 134 -11.08 8.65 0.10
CA ALA A 134 -9.84 9.39 0.34
C ALA A 134 -10.09 10.89 0.58
N SER A 135 -10.95 11.49 -0.25
CA SER A 135 -11.24 12.93 -0.19
C SER A 135 -12.05 13.34 1.05
N ASN A 136 -12.86 12.41 1.57
CA ASN A 136 -13.65 12.62 2.79
C ASN A 136 -12.83 12.40 4.07
N HIS A 137 -11.61 11.88 3.98
CA HIS A 137 -10.79 11.64 5.16
C HIS A 137 -10.45 12.97 5.87
N GLY A 138 -10.78 13.05 7.16
CA GLY A 138 -10.53 14.25 7.97
C GLY A 138 -11.52 15.41 7.76
N THR A 139 -12.62 15.21 7.00
CA THR A 139 -13.65 16.23 6.86
C THR A 139 -14.70 16.12 7.97
N PRO A 140 -15.24 17.25 8.48
CA PRO A 140 -16.24 17.26 9.55
C PRO A 140 -17.65 16.84 9.08
N ASP A 141 -17.85 16.61 7.78
CA ASP A 141 -19.15 16.38 7.17
C ASP A 141 -19.63 14.92 7.22
N SER A 142 -18.95 14.06 7.99
CA SER A 142 -19.25 12.62 8.07
C SER A 142 -20.70 12.33 8.47
N ILE A 143 -21.27 13.11 9.39
CA ILE A 143 -22.67 12.97 9.82
C ILE A 143 -23.63 13.36 8.68
N ARG A 144 -23.35 14.45 7.97
CA ARG A 144 -24.18 14.89 6.84
C ARG A 144 -24.14 13.86 5.71
N LEU A 145 -22.95 13.37 5.37
CA LEU A 145 -22.77 12.33 4.38
C LEU A 145 -23.58 11.07 4.71
N ALA A 146 -23.60 10.65 5.98
CA ALA A 146 -24.39 9.52 6.43
C ALA A 146 -25.90 9.74 6.22
N ILE A 147 -26.43 10.90 6.63
CA ILE A 147 -27.85 11.25 6.48
C ILE A 147 -28.26 11.31 5.00
N GLU A 148 -27.44 11.94 4.15
CA GLU A 148 -27.69 12.05 2.71
C GLU A 148 -27.72 10.68 2.01
N ASN A 149 -26.98 9.71 2.55
CA ASN A 149 -27.00 8.32 2.09
C ASN A 149 -28.01 7.43 2.82
N GLY A 150 -28.94 8.03 3.57
CA GLY A 150 -30.09 7.33 4.16
C GLY A 150 -29.83 6.65 5.50
N VAL A 151 -28.70 6.93 6.17
CA VAL A 151 -28.46 6.51 7.56
C VAL A 151 -29.46 7.23 8.47
N LYS A 152 -30.29 6.45 9.18
CA LYS A 152 -31.36 6.98 10.04
C LYS A 152 -30.99 7.10 11.52
N GLY A 153 -29.80 6.64 11.90
CA GLY A 153 -29.25 6.70 13.25
C GLY A 153 -27.78 6.30 13.24
N ILE A 154 -26.98 6.95 14.09
CA ILE A 154 -25.57 6.67 14.34
C ILE A 154 -25.41 6.08 15.74
#